data_AF-A0AA38ISG8-F1
#
_entry.id   AF-A0AA38ISG8-F1
#
_cell.length_a   1.000
_cell.length_b   1.000
_cell.length_c   1.000
_cell.angle_alpha   90.00
_cell.angle_beta   90.00
_cell.angle_gamma   90.00
#
_symmetry.space_group_name_H-M   'P 1'
#
loop_
_entity.id
_entity.type
_entity.pdbx_description
1 polymer ?
#
loop_
_entity_poly.entity_id
_entity_poly.type
_entity_poly.pdbx_seq_one_letter_code
_entity_poly.pdbx_strand_id
1 'polypeptide(L)'
;MNICCNCGANVKSSVFTINCDGCQGILHGSCVGLSESDVKLTRAKSKSIKVVCNTCNSNMTQFRDIKAVITSMKDEFTASLRKLKEDFENQLSTLKSSLTQQTVSNSDQFEEIVQEVIERQKRKPNLIVFGVPEQSSAINGSERSELDKAAVNDILTTVRPEFSISSNMKIQRLGRFQTNSRHRPIKIVLDDESEVHKFIKNAKVLKTNTAFSNISLSFDKTAKQIQLYNEVKTQLNARINSGEVNLRIRYLHGVPKIVKSESFSPSLN
;
A
#
# COMPACT_ATOMS: atom_id res chain seq x y z
N MET A 1 -59.76 36.67 -47.81
CA MET A 1 -59.97 35.61 -48.82
C MET A 1 -60.37 34.35 -48.05
N ASN A 2 -61.58 33.80 -48.25
CA ASN A 2 -62.05 32.65 -47.45
C ASN A 2 -61.51 31.35 -48.06
N ILE A 3 -60.43 30.82 -47.50
CA ILE A 3 -59.69 29.67 -48.02
C ILE A 3 -59.76 28.51 -47.01
N CYS A 4 -59.87 27.28 -47.53
CA CYS A 4 -59.86 26.06 -46.73
C CYS A 4 -58.46 25.73 -46.21
N CYS A 5 -58.32 25.47 -44.91
CA CYS A 5 -57.03 25.19 -44.27
C CYS A 5 -56.39 23.85 -44.68
N ASN A 6 -57.15 22.90 -45.23
CA ASN A 6 -56.61 21.61 -45.66
C ASN A 6 -56.15 21.63 -47.13
N CYS A 7 -56.94 22.20 -48.03
CA CYS A 7 -56.68 22.10 -49.48
C CYS A 7 -56.27 23.43 -50.13
N GLY A 8 -56.33 24.56 -49.41
CA GLY A 8 -55.95 25.87 -49.96
C GLY A 8 -56.92 26.46 -50.99
N ALA A 9 -58.03 25.79 -51.30
CA ALA A 9 -59.04 26.28 -52.23
C ALA A 9 -60.09 27.19 -51.58
N ASN A 10 -60.79 27.99 -52.39
CA ASN A 10 -61.84 28.89 -51.92
C ASN A 10 -63.02 28.12 -51.32
N VAL A 11 -63.48 28.52 -50.14
CA VAL A 11 -64.52 27.80 -49.39
C VAL A 11 -65.93 27.91 -49.98
N LYS A 12 -66.16 28.88 -50.88
CA LYS A 12 -67.45 29.05 -51.58
C LYS A 12 -67.82 27.87 -52.49
N SER A 13 -66.84 27.02 -52.81
CA SER A 13 -67.02 25.82 -53.63
C SER A 13 -67.63 24.63 -52.88
N SER A 14 -67.80 24.72 -51.56
CA SER A 14 -68.34 23.62 -50.73
C SER A 14 -69.75 23.90 -50.25
N VAL A 15 -70.55 22.84 -50.18
CA VAL A 15 -71.93 22.84 -49.65
C VAL A 15 -71.96 23.24 -48.17
N PHE A 16 -70.93 22.86 -47.41
CA PHE A 16 -70.82 23.16 -45.98
C PHE A 16 -69.37 23.45 -45.56
N THR A 17 -69.21 24.32 -44.56
CA THR A 17 -67.92 24.67 -43.95
C THR A 17 -67.97 24.59 -42.42
N ILE A 18 -66.83 24.25 -41.81
CA ILE A 18 -66.63 24.17 -40.37
C ILE A 18 -65.31 24.81 -39.96
N ASN A 19 -65.21 25.28 -38.73
CA ASN A 19 -63.95 25.84 -38.22
C ASN A 19 -63.14 24.75 -37.52
N CYS A 20 -61.83 24.75 -37.74
CA CYS A 20 -60.88 23.94 -36.99
C CYS A 20 -60.86 24.36 -35.51
N ASP A 21 -61.07 23.43 -34.59
CA ASP A 21 -60.97 23.68 -33.14
C ASP A 21 -59.58 24.11 -32.69
N GLY A 22 -58.52 23.76 -33.44
CA GLY A 22 -57.13 24.07 -33.11
C GLY A 22 -56.70 25.47 -33.52
N CYS A 23 -56.86 25.82 -34.81
CA CYS A 23 -56.41 27.11 -35.36
C CYS A 23 -57.55 28.08 -35.70
N GLN A 24 -58.81 27.68 -35.51
CA GLN A 24 -60.02 28.45 -35.85
C GLN A 24 -60.20 28.75 -37.35
N GLY A 25 -59.35 28.20 -38.21
CA GLY A 25 -59.44 28.36 -39.66
C GLY A 25 -60.58 27.55 -40.30
N ILE A 26 -61.01 27.95 -41.49
CA ILE A 26 -62.18 27.38 -42.17
C ILE A 26 -61.80 26.11 -42.93
N LEU A 27 -62.65 25.09 -42.87
CA LEU A 27 -62.49 23.81 -43.53
C LEU A 27 -63.73 23.50 -44.37
N HIS A 28 -63.54 22.89 -45.54
CA HIS A 28 -64.64 22.21 -46.23
C HIS A 28 -65.03 20.97 -45.44
N GLY A 29 -66.33 20.67 -45.33
CA GLY A 29 -66.80 19.44 -44.70
C GLY A 29 -66.16 18.19 -45.32
N SER A 30 -66.10 18.13 -46.65
CA SER A 30 -65.47 17.03 -47.40
C SER A 30 -63.97 16.88 -47.12
N CYS A 31 -63.24 17.98 -46.90
CA CYS A 31 -61.81 17.95 -46.60
C CYS A 31 -61.48 17.37 -45.22
N VAL A 32 -62.49 17.17 -44.37
CA VAL A 32 -62.38 16.46 -43.09
C VAL A 32 -63.30 15.24 -43.03
N GLY A 33 -63.80 14.78 -44.18
CA GLY A 33 -64.62 13.57 -44.29
C GLY A 33 -66.04 13.69 -43.72
N LEU A 34 -66.57 14.90 -43.59
CA LEU A 34 -67.91 15.17 -43.06
C LEU A 34 -68.90 15.51 -44.16
N SER A 35 -70.09 14.92 -44.08
CA SER A 35 -71.26 15.19 -44.91
C SER A 35 -72.20 16.21 -44.26
N GLU A 36 -73.22 16.67 -44.99
CA GLU A 36 -74.20 17.65 -44.48
C GLU A 36 -75.04 17.10 -43.31
N SER A 37 -75.30 15.79 -43.27
CA SER A 37 -75.95 15.13 -42.12
C SER A 37 -75.10 15.15 -40.85
N ASP A 38 -73.77 15.17 -40.99
CA ASP A 38 -72.82 15.18 -39.86
C ASP A 38 -72.70 16.56 -39.21
N VAL A 39 -73.21 17.60 -39.88
CA VAL A 39 -73.21 18.99 -39.40
C VAL A 39 -73.98 19.14 -38.10
N LYS A 40 -75.05 18.35 -37.91
CA LYS A 40 -75.83 18.35 -36.66
C LYS A 40 -75.00 17.84 -35.48
N LEU A 41 -74.13 16.86 -35.70
CA LEU A 41 -73.26 16.29 -34.66
C LEU A 41 -72.17 17.27 -34.22
N THR A 42 -71.63 18.04 -35.16
CA THR A 42 -70.59 19.04 -34.86
C THR A 42 -71.16 20.36 -34.34
N ARG A 43 -72.33 20.82 -34.83
CA ARG A 43 -73.02 22.03 -34.33
C ARG A 43 -73.74 21.84 -33.01
N ALA A 44 -74.06 20.61 -32.61
CA ALA A 44 -74.64 20.29 -31.30
C ALA A 44 -73.69 20.62 -30.12
N LYS A 45 -72.47 21.11 -30.38
CA LYS A 45 -71.47 21.51 -29.37
C LYS A 45 -71.28 20.44 -28.29
N SER A 46 -71.30 19.15 -28.64
CA SER A 46 -70.81 18.13 -27.71
C SER A 46 -69.34 18.44 -27.43
N LYS A 47 -69.00 18.79 -26.19
CA LYS A 47 -67.62 19.21 -25.82
C LYS A 47 -66.55 18.15 -26.14
N SER A 48 -66.99 16.91 -26.36
CA SER A 48 -66.16 15.74 -26.60
C SER A 48 -65.72 15.53 -28.05
N ILE A 49 -66.36 16.18 -29.03
CA ILE A 49 -66.01 16.03 -30.45
C ILE A 49 -65.25 17.28 -30.91
N LYS A 50 -64.03 17.06 -31.41
CA LYS A 50 -63.14 18.10 -31.93
C LYS A 50 -62.86 17.85 -33.39
N VAL A 51 -63.01 18.89 -34.22
CA VAL A 51 -62.70 18.87 -35.65
C VAL A 51 -61.45 19.69 -35.86
N VAL A 52 -60.36 19.07 -36.32
CA VAL A 52 -59.08 19.74 -36.52
C VAL A 52 -58.61 19.60 -37.96
N CYS A 53 -57.90 20.60 -38.47
CA CYS A 53 -57.24 20.52 -39.78
C CYS A 53 -56.04 19.56 -39.73
N ASN A 54 -55.57 19.12 -40.89
CA ASN A 54 -54.46 18.17 -40.99
C ASN A 54 -53.17 18.71 -40.35
N THR A 55 -52.92 20.02 -40.49
CA THR A 55 -51.79 20.69 -39.85
C THR A 55 -51.90 20.66 -38.33
N CYS A 56 -53.06 21.01 -37.75
CA CYS A 56 -53.28 20.95 -36.31
C CYS A 56 -53.18 19.52 -35.77
N ASN A 57 -53.70 18.53 -36.51
CA ASN A 57 -53.59 17.13 -36.14
C ASN A 57 -52.13 16.64 -36.15
N SER A 58 -51.37 17.01 -37.18
CA SER A 58 -49.94 16.68 -37.30
C SER A 58 -49.09 17.36 -36.23
N ASN A 59 -49.41 18.60 -35.86
CA ASN A 59 -48.73 19.28 -34.77
C ASN A 59 -49.02 18.58 -33.43
N MET A 60 -50.25 18.12 -33.20
CA MET A 60 -50.61 17.38 -31.98
C MET A 60 -49.86 16.04 -31.85
N THR A 61 -49.60 15.34 -32.95
CA THR A 61 -48.75 14.15 -32.92
C THR A 61 -47.30 14.53 -32.61
N GLN A 62 -46.75 15.56 -33.25
CA GLN A 62 -45.39 16.05 -32.97
C GLN A 62 -45.21 16.49 -31.52
N PHE A 63 -46.20 17.15 -30.91
CA PHE A 63 -46.14 17.53 -29.49
C PHE A 63 -46.12 16.32 -28.55
N ARG A 64 -46.81 15.23 -28.90
CA ARG A 64 -46.74 13.98 -28.13
C ARG A 64 -45.35 13.36 -28.22
N ASP A 65 -44.78 13.35 -29.41
CA ASP A 65 -43.44 12.80 -29.66
C ASP A 65 -42.37 13.61 -28.89
N ILE A 66 -42.44 14.95 -28.95
CA ILE A 66 -41.54 15.84 -28.19
C ILE A 66 -41.68 15.59 -26.68
N LYS A 67 -42.90 15.45 -26.16
CA LYS A 67 -43.13 15.16 -24.74
C LYS A 67 -42.52 13.81 -24.33
N ALA A 68 -42.62 12.80 -25.20
CA ALA A 68 -42.03 11.49 -24.97
C ALA A 68 -40.49 11.59 -24.92
N VAL A 69 -39.87 12.31 -25.85
CA VAL A 69 -38.42 12.56 -25.85
C VAL A 69 -37.97 13.30 -24.59
N ILE A 70 -38.68 14.36 -24.18
CA ILE A 70 -38.35 15.11 -22.96
C ILE A 70 -38.42 14.22 -21.71
N THR A 71 -39.41 13.32 -21.67
CA THR A 71 -39.57 12.39 -20.54
C THR A 71 -38.45 11.35 -20.53
N SER A 72 -38.10 10.77 -21.69
CA SER A 72 -36.96 9.86 -21.83
C SER A 72 -35.65 10.52 -21.39
N MET A 73 -35.38 11.73 -21.89
CA MET A 73 -34.16 12.48 -21.52
C MET A 73 -34.11 12.80 -20.03
N LYS A 74 -35.25 13.14 -19.42
CA LYS A 74 -35.33 13.37 -17.96
C LYS A 74 -34.99 12.09 -17.20
N ASP A 75 -35.55 10.95 -17.61
CA ASP A 75 -35.33 9.68 -16.95
C ASP A 75 -33.85 9.25 -17.08
N GLU A 76 -33.26 9.38 -18.26
CA GLU A 76 -31.83 9.13 -18.50
C GLU A 76 -30.92 10.06 -17.67
N PHE A 77 -31.27 11.34 -17.59
CA PHE A 77 -30.50 12.31 -16.81
C PHE A 77 -30.56 12.00 -15.30
N THR A 78 -31.75 11.66 -14.78
CA THR A 78 -31.90 11.27 -13.38
C THR A 78 -31.19 9.96 -13.05
N ALA A 79 -31.20 8.97 -13.95
CA ALA A 79 -30.43 7.74 -13.81
C ALA A 79 -28.91 8.02 -13.80
N SER A 80 -28.44 8.91 -14.68
CA SER A 80 -27.03 9.31 -14.74
C SER A 80 -26.58 10.01 -13.46
N LEU A 81 -27.39 10.92 -12.91
CA LEU A 81 -27.11 11.58 -11.64
C LEU A 81 -27.05 10.60 -10.47
N ARG A 82 -27.97 9.62 -10.43
CA ARG A 82 -27.97 8.59 -9.40
C ARG A 82 -26.69 7.75 -9.45
N LYS A 83 -26.30 7.32 -10.65
CA LYS A 83 -25.07 6.55 -10.87
C LYS A 83 -23.82 7.34 -10.46
N LEU A 84 -23.76 8.63 -10.80
CA LEU A 84 -22.65 9.49 -10.42
C LEU A 84 -22.56 9.66 -8.89
N LYS A 85 -23.69 9.82 -8.21
CA LYS A 85 -23.74 9.89 -6.75
C LYS A 85 -23.22 8.60 -6.11
N GLU A 86 -23.69 7.45 -6.59
CA GLU A 86 -23.25 6.14 -6.10
C GLU A 86 -21.74 5.93 -6.32
N ASP A 87 -21.21 6.30 -7.49
CA ASP A 87 -19.77 6.22 -7.78
C ASP A 87 -18.96 7.12 -6.84
N PHE A 88 -19.42 8.35 -6.59
CA PHE A 88 -18.75 9.28 -5.70
C PHE A 88 -18.74 8.79 -4.24
N GLU A 89 -19.85 8.21 -3.76
CA GLU A 89 -19.93 7.61 -2.42
C GLU A 89 -18.99 6.40 -2.29
N ASN A 90 -18.89 5.56 -3.34
CA ASN A 90 -17.96 4.44 -3.39
C ASN A 90 -16.49 4.89 -3.36
N GLN A 91 -16.13 5.90 -4.15
CA GLN A 91 -14.79 6.48 -4.13
C GLN A 91 -14.45 7.08 -2.76
N LEU A 92 -15.38 7.83 -2.15
CA LEU A 92 -15.19 8.40 -0.81
C LEU A 92 -14.98 7.33 0.27
N SER A 93 -15.74 6.22 0.21
CA SER A 93 -15.56 5.12 1.16
C SER A 93 -14.18 4.46 1.03
N THR A 94 -13.71 4.26 -0.21
CA THR A 94 -12.39 3.68 -0.52
C THR A 94 -11.24 4.58 -0.08
N LEU A 95 -11.38 5.90 -0.26
CA LEU A 95 -10.41 6.89 0.23
C LEU A 95 -10.36 6.89 1.76
N LYS A 96 -11.51 6.90 2.45
CA LYS A 96 -11.58 6.89 3.91
C LYS A 96 -10.93 5.64 4.52
N SER A 97 -11.18 4.46 3.95
CA SER A 97 -10.54 3.21 4.40
C SER A 97 -9.02 3.24 4.22
N SER A 98 -8.56 3.79 3.09
CA SER A 98 -7.12 3.91 2.79
C SER A 98 -6.42 4.87 3.76
N LEU A 99 -7.01 6.04 4.05
CA LEU A 99 -6.46 6.99 5.02
C LEU A 99 -6.39 6.41 6.44
N THR A 100 -7.41 5.66 6.86
CA THR A 100 -7.46 5.09 8.22
C THR A 100 -6.43 3.97 8.40
N GLN A 101 -6.19 3.16 7.37
CA GLN A 101 -5.13 2.14 7.41
C GLN A 101 -3.74 2.79 7.41
N GLN A 102 -3.53 3.85 6.63
CA GLN A 102 -2.23 4.49 6.51
C GLN A 102 -1.78 5.22 7.79
N THR A 103 -2.70 5.84 8.55
CA THR A 103 -2.35 6.52 9.81
C THR A 103 -1.98 5.57 10.93
N VAL A 104 -2.67 4.43 11.06
CA VAL A 104 -2.35 3.40 12.06
C VAL A 104 -1.05 2.68 11.68
N SER A 105 -0.89 2.29 10.41
CA SER A 105 0.34 1.61 9.95
C SER A 105 1.60 2.46 10.09
N ASN A 106 1.51 3.77 9.85
CA ASN A 106 2.66 4.67 9.99
C ASN A 106 3.06 4.90 11.45
N SER A 107 2.09 4.94 12.38
CA SER A 107 2.34 5.07 13.82
C SER A 107 3.11 3.86 14.35
N ASP A 108 2.64 2.66 14.03
CA ASP A 108 3.27 1.42 14.47
C ASP A 108 4.67 1.27 13.86
N GLN A 109 4.83 1.61 12.57
CA GLN A 109 6.13 1.59 11.91
C GLN A 109 7.12 2.58 12.52
N PHE A 110 6.66 3.78 12.89
CA PHE A 110 7.51 4.78 13.53
C PHE A 110 7.98 4.30 14.91
N GLU A 111 7.08 3.77 15.74
CA GLU A 111 7.42 3.20 17.04
C GLU A 111 8.43 2.04 16.88
N GLU A 112 8.23 1.17 15.89
CA GLU A 112 9.13 0.06 15.60
C GLU A 112 10.55 0.51 15.20
N ILE A 113 10.66 1.66 14.51
CA ILE A 113 11.94 2.28 14.17
C ILE A 113 12.58 2.90 15.41
N VAL A 114 11.81 3.62 16.24
CA VAL A 114 12.30 4.23 17.48
C VAL A 114 12.81 3.17 18.44
N GLN A 115 12.07 2.09 18.65
CA GLN A 115 12.48 0.96 19.48
C GLN A 115 13.77 0.32 18.97
N GLU A 116 13.90 0.11 17.67
CA GLU A 116 15.12 -0.42 17.05
C GLU A 116 16.33 0.51 17.27
N VAL A 117 16.16 1.83 17.15
CA VAL A 117 17.23 2.80 17.40
C VAL A 117 17.66 2.76 18.87
N ILE A 118 16.71 2.75 19.80
CA ILE A 118 16.98 2.65 21.25
C ILE A 118 17.70 1.35 21.58
N GLU A 119 17.25 0.22 21.04
CA GLU A 119 17.90 -1.07 21.25
C GLU A 119 19.33 -1.09 20.74
N ARG A 120 19.59 -0.54 19.55
CA ARG A 120 20.96 -0.40 19.02
C ARG A 120 21.83 0.40 19.96
N GLN A 121 21.34 1.54 20.47
CA GLN A 121 22.10 2.37 21.40
C GLN A 121 22.44 1.61 22.68
N LYS A 122 21.48 0.87 23.25
CA LYS A 122 21.70 0.02 24.44
C LYS A 122 22.67 -1.14 24.18
N ARG A 123 22.83 -1.59 22.94
CA ARG A 123 23.69 -2.73 22.57
C ARG A 123 25.11 -2.37 22.18
N LYS A 124 25.38 -1.12 21.84
CA LYS A 124 26.71 -0.61 21.46
C LYS A 124 27.86 -0.97 22.40
N PRO A 125 27.73 -0.87 23.74
CA PRO A 125 28.82 -1.25 24.64
C PRO A 125 28.95 -2.76 24.85
N ASN A 126 28.12 -3.57 24.18
CA ASN A 126 28.13 -5.01 24.38
C ASN A 126 29.04 -5.72 23.38
N LEU A 127 29.87 -6.62 23.90
CA LEU A 127 30.72 -7.53 23.14
C LEU A 127 30.20 -8.96 23.28
N ILE A 128 30.04 -9.67 22.16
CA ILE A 128 29.65 -11.08 22.15
C ILE A 128 30.87 -11.95 21.83
N VAL A 129 31.12 -12.92 22.70
CA VAL A 129 32.19 -13.91 22.55
C VAL A 129 31.56 -15.25 22.21
N PHE A 130 31.96 -15.84 21.09
CA PHE A 130 31.53 -17.17 20.67
C PHE A 130 32.65 -18.19 20.84
N GLY A 131 32.27 -19.44 21.12
CA GLY A 131 33.20 -20.57 21.14
C GLY A 131 33.87 -20.84 22.48
N VAL A 132 33.49 -20.13 23.55
CA VAL A 132 33.99 -20.41 24.90
C VAL A 132 33.32 -21.69 25.43
N PRO A 133 34.08 -22.77 25.71
CA PRO A 133 33.52 -24.04 26.17
C PRO A 133 32.60 -23.87 27.37
N GLU A 134 31.50 -24.62 27.41
CA GLU A 134 30.66 -24.70 28.62
C GLU A 134 31.36 -25.54 29.67
N GLN A 135 31.17 -25.19 30.93
CA GLN A 135 31.61 -26.02 32.05
C GLN A 135 30.61 -27.16 32.32
N SER A 136 31.07 -28.15 33.09
CA SER A 136 30.25 -29.29 33.52
C SER A 136 28.96 -28.84 34.22
N SER A 137 27.88 -29.59 34.03
CA SER A 137 26.62 -29.37 34.74
C SER A 137 26.71 -29.66 36.24
N ALA A 138 27.81 -30.27 36.71
CA ALA A 138 28.02 -30.61 38.11
C ALA A 138 28.41 -29.40 38.98
N ILE A 139 28.97 -28.33 38.40
CA ILE A 139 29.39 -27.15 39.18
C ILE A 139 28.23 -26.18 39.37
N ASN A 140 28.24 -25.44 40.47
CA ASN A 140 27.17 -24.51 40.84
C ASN A 140 27.21 -23.22 39.97
N GLY A 141 26.14 -22.41 40.03
CA GLY A 141 26.02 -21.21 39.19
C GLY A 141 27.05 -20.10 39.47
N SER A 142 27.52 -19.97 40.72
CA SER A 142 28.52 -18.97 41.10
C SER A 142 29.89 -19.33 40.52
N GLU A 143 30.28 -20.59 40.71
CA GLU A 143 31.54 -21.14 40.22
C GLU A 143 31.61 -21.08 38.68
N ARG A 144 30.51 -21.39 37.98
CA ARG A 144 30.42 -21.18 36.52
C ARG A 144 30.69 -19.73 36.12
N SER A 145 30.12 -18.80 36.85
CA SER A 145 30.25 -17.37 36.57
C SER A 145 31.69 -16.89 36.79
N GLU A 146 32.39 -17.40 37.80
CA GLU A 146 33.80 -17.10 38.06
C GLU A 146 34.71 -17.69 36.98
N LEU A 147 34.46 -18.93 36.55
CA LEU A 147 35.22 -19.55 35.46
C LEU A 147 34.99 -18.84 34.12
N ASP A 148 33.75 -18.42 33.83
CA ASP A 148 33.45 -17.61 32.65
C ASP A 148 34.16 -16.25 32.72
N LYS A 149 34.22 -15.61 33.89
CA LYS A 149 34.96 -14.36 34.09
C LYS A 149 36.46 -14.54 33.84
N ALA A 150 37.06 -15.61 34.38
CA ALA A 150 38.47 -15.92 34.17
C ALA A 150 38.78 -16.16 32.69
N ALA A 151 37.98 -16.99 32.01
CA ALA A 151 38.14 -17.25 30.58
C ALA A 151 37.99 -15.98 29.73
N VAL A 152 37.02 -15.12 30.05
CA VAL A 152 36.87 -13.82 29.39
C VAL A 152 38.09 -12.94 29.63
N ASN A 153 38.64 -12.90 30.85
CA ASN A 153 39.84 -12.13 31.16
C ASN A 153 41.04 -12.54 30.30
N ASP A 154 41.28 -13.84 30.14
CA ASP A 154 42.39 -14.35 29.33
C ASP A 154 42.21 -13.98 27.85
N ILE A 155 40.97 -14.07 27.34
CA ILE A 155 40.64 -13.70 25.97
C ILE A 155 40.86 -12.19 25.75
N LEU A 156 40.33 -11.34 26.63
CA LEU A 156 40.45 -9.88 26.47
C LEU A 156 41.91 -9.43 26.61
N THR A 157 42.65 -9.97 27.57
CA THR A 157 44.08 -9.71 27.76
C THR A 157 44.90 -10.15 26.53
N THR A 158 44.53 -11.27 25.91
CA THR A 158 45.19 -11.72 24.67
C THR A 158 44.96 -10.75 23.51
N VAL A 159 43.75 -10.20 23.38
CA VAL A 159 43.44 -9.24 22.30
C VAL A 159 44.06 -7.87 22.59
N ARG A 160 44.08 -7.45 23.87
CA ARG A 160 44.62 -6.18 24.34
C ARG A 160 45.21 -6.34 25.76
N PRO A 161 46.54 -6.53 25.88
CA PRO A 161 47.19 -6.77 27.18
C PRO A 161 47.05 -5.64 28.19
N GLU A 162 46.87 -4.41 27.73
CA GLU A 162 46.73 -3.22 28.58
C GLU A 162 45.30 -3.01 29.10
N PHE A 163 44.34 -3.81 28.66
CA PHE A 163 42.96 -3.71 29.12
C PHE A 163 42.76 -4.49 30.42
N SER A 164 42.25 -3.81 31.44
CA SER A 164 41.89 -4.42 32.72
C SER A 164 40.38 -4.53 32.86
N ILE A 165 39.88 -5.69 33.26
CA ILE A 165 38.46 -5.88 33.56
C ILE A 165 38.09 -5.12 34.83
N SER A 166 37.12 -4.21 34.72
CA SER A 166 36.49 -3.54 35.86
C SER A 166 35.60 -4.51 36.66
N SER A 167 35.56 -4.38 37.99
CA SER A 167 34.79 -5.26 38.88
C SER A 167 33.27 -5.21 38.65
N ASN A 168 32.77 -4.12 38.07
CA ASN A 168 31.36 -3.88 37.71
C ASN A 168 30.97 -4.46 36.33
N MET A 169 31.92 -5.02 35.56
CA MET A 169 31.66 -5.50 34.21
C MET A 169 30.67 -6.68 34.23
N LYS A 170 29.55 -6.57 33.51
CA LYS A 170 28.54 -7.62 33.46
C LYS A 170 28.91 -8.65 32.41
N ILE A 171 29.11 -9.90 32.85
CA ILE A 171 29.44 -11.05 32.01
C ILE A 171 28.35 -12.11 32.22
N GLN A 172 27.71 -12.55 31.14
CA GLN A 172 26.66 -13.56 31.20
C GLN A 172 26.56 -14.38 29.91
N ARG A 173 26.30 -15.69 30.02
CA ARG A 173 25.96 -16.54 28.86
C ARG A 173 24.56 -16.24 28.34
N LEU A 174 24.40 -16.31 27.02
CA LEU A 174 23.13 -16.09 26.33
C LEU A 174 22.42 -17.40 26.01
N GLY A 175 21.13 -17.48 26.33
CA GLY A 175 20.27 -18.62 26.00
C GLY A 175 20.28 -19.75 27.03
N ARG A 176 19.47 -20.78 26.77
CA ARG A 176 19.28 -21.94 27.66
C ARG A 176 20.39 -22.96 27.46
N PHE A 177 20.89 -23.52 28.57
CA PHE A 177 21.91 -24.57 28.53
C PHE A 177 21.37 -25.84 27.87
N GLN A 178 22.20 -26.47 27.04
CA GLN A 178 21.90 -27.71 26.34
C GLN A 178 23.16 -28.57 26.30
N THR A 179 23.08 -29.83 26.74
CA THR A 179 24.23 -30.74 26.90
C THR A 179 24.94 -31.10 25.59
N ASN A 180 24.20 -31.21 24.48
CA ASN A 180 24.74 -31.63 23.18
C ASN A 180 24.64 -30.52 22.10
N SER A 181 24.68 -29.26 22.52
CA SER A 181 24.58 -28.12 21.62
C SER A 181 25.88 -27.35 21.53
N ARG A 182 25.92 -26.38 20.61
CA ARG A 182 27.05 -25.44 20.53
C ARG A 182 27.16 -24.68 21.84
N HIS A 183 28.40 -24.37 22.22
CA HIS A 183 28.67 -23.54 23.39
C HIS A 183 27.93 -22.20 23.28
N ARG A 184 27.26 -21.79 24.37
CA ARG A 184 26.48 -20.56 24.34
C ARG A 184 27.41 -19.35 24.22
N PRO A 185 26.99 -18.31 23.50
CA PRO A 185 27.74 -17.07 23.45
C PRO A 185 27.78 -16.40 24.82
N ILE A 186 28.90 -15.75 25.15
CA ILE A 186 29.01 -14.90 26.34
C ILE A 186 28.81 -13.46 25.91
N LYS A 187 27.91 -12.76 26.60
CA LYS A 187 27.73 -11.31 26.50
C LYS A 187 28.55 -10.62 27.59
N ILE A 188 29.30 -9.62 27.16
CA ILE A 188 30.07 -8.72 28.01
C ILE A 188 29.51 -7.31 27.81
N VAL A 189 29.23 -6.58 28.88
CA VAL A 189 28.85 -5.16 28.82
C VAL A 189 30.04 -4.33 29.28
N LEU A 190 30.66 -3.61 28.34
CA LEU A 190 31.78 -2.69 28.61
C LEU A 190 31.26 -1.32 29.05
N ASP A 191 32.15 -0.48 29.57
CA ASP A 191 31.80 0.88 29.98
C ASP A 191 31.60 1.83 28.78
N ASP A 192 32.24 1.54 27.64
CA ASP A 192 32.20 2.40 26.45
C ASP A 192 32.15 1.62 25.12
N GLU A 193 31.47 2.21 24.13
CA GLU A 193 31.36 1.66 22.77
C GLU A 193 32.73 1.57 22.07
N SER A 194 33.63 2.54 22.30
CA SER A 194 34.93 2.57 21.61
C SER A 194 35.80 1.36 21.98
N GLU A 195 35.66 0.83 23.20
CA GLU A 195 36.36 -0.38 23.62
C GLU A 195 35.91 -1.60 22.80
N VAL A 196 34.60 -1.73 22.54
CA VAL A 196 34.07 -2.80 21.68
C VAL A 196 34.71 -2.75 20.29
N HIS A 197 34.78 -1.56 19.66
CA HIS A 197 35.41 -1.41 18.34
C HIS A 197 36.90 -1.77 18.36
N LYS A 198 37.63 -1.38 19.40
CA LYS A 198 39.05 -1.72 19.57
C LYS A 198 39.26 -3.24 19.69
N PHE A 199 38.42 -3.93 20.46
CA PHE A 199 38.45 -5.39 20.56
C PHE A 199 38.15 -6.07 19.22
N ILE A 200 37.08 -5.65 18.53
CA ILE A 200 36.71 -6.24 17.23
C ILE A 200 37.81 -6.04 16.19
N LYS A 201 38.46 -4.87 16.16
CA LYS A 201 39.56 -4.58 15.23
C LYS A 201 40.76 -5.51 15.43
N ASN A 202 41.08 -5.82 16.69
CA ASN A 202 42.23 -6.64 17.07
C ASN A 202 41.90 -8.14 17.20
N ALA A 203 40.64 -8.54 17.05
CA ALA A 203 40.17 -9.92 17.24
C ALA A 203 40.89 -10.97 16.36
N LYS A 204 41.55 -10.54 15.28
CA LYS A 204 42.36 -11.43 14.42
C LYS A 204 43.49 -12.13 15.18
N VAL A 205 44.00 -11.53 16.26
CA VAL A 205 45.03 -12.12 17.13
C VAL A 205 44.56 -13.43 17.77
N LEU A 206 43.26 -13.59 18.00
CA LEU A 206 42.72 -14.85 18.53
C LEU A 206 42.86 -16.00 17.53
N LYS A 207 42.85 -15.73 16.21
CA LYS A 207 43.01 -16.75 15.18
C LYS A 207 44.45 -17.26 15.06
N THR A 208 45.42 -16.44 15.44
CA THR A 208 46.84 -16.82 15.47
C THR A 208 47.23 -17.52 16.78
N ASN A 209 46.43 -17.38 17.84
CA ASN A 209 46.66 -18.06 19.11
C ASN A 209 46.03 -19.46 19.07
N THR A 210 46.84 -20.50 19.30
CA THR A 210 46.38 -21.90 19.26
C THR A 210 45.29 -22.19 20.29
N ALA A 211 45.35 -21.55 21.47
CA ALA A 211 44.36 -21.72 22.54
C ALA A 211 42.99 -21.11 22.19
N PHE A 212 42.96 -20.08 21.33
CA PHE A 212 41.76 -19.28 21.06
C PHE A 212 41.34 -19.26 19.58
N SER A 213 41.90 -20.15 18.76
CA SER A 213 41.62 -20.23 17.32
C SER A 213 40.12 -20.44 17.00
N ASN A 214 39.40 -21.14 17.87
CA ASN A 214 37.95 -21.38 17.77
C ASN A 214 37.09 -20.23 18.32
N ILE A 215 37.69 -19.26 19.00
CA ILE A 215 36.99 -18.12 19.58
C ILE A 215 36.80 -17.03 18.52
N SER A 216 35.67 -16.34 18.59
CA SER A 216 35.42 -15.16 17.76
C SER A 216 34.66 -14.10 18.54
N LEU A 217 34.99 -12.84 18.26
CA LEU A 217 34.34 -11.67 18.82
C LEU A 217 33.39 -11.05 17.80
N SER A 218 32.24 -10.57 18.26
CA SER A 218 31.25 -9.88 17.45
C SER A 218 30.57 -8.76 18.24
N PHE A 219 30.08 -7.76 17.52
CA PHE A 219 29.10 -6.80 18.05
C PHE A 219 27.80 -7.53 18.46
N ASP A 220 27.14 -7.03 19.52
CA ASP A 220 25.77 -7.40 19.89
C ASP A 220 24.78 -6.73 18.94
N LYS A 221 24.16 -7.53 18.06
CA LYS A 221 23.23 -7.07 17.02
C LYS A 221 21.79 -7.27 17.45
N THR A 222 20.90 -6.38 17.05
CA THR A 222 19.45 -6.57 17.20
C THR A 222 18.94 -7.73 16.34
N ALA A 223 17.75 -8.24 16.63
CA ALA A 223 17.11 -9.26 15.81
C ALA A 223 16.97 -8.81 14.35
N LYS A 224 16.55 -7.56 14.11
CA LYS A 224 16.44 -6.97 12.77
C LYS A 224 17.79 -6.92 12.05
N GLN A 225 18.86 -6.53 12.74
CA GLN A 225 20.20 -6.52 12.15
C GLN A 225 20.70 -7.92 11.78
N ILE A 226 20.39 -8.92 12.62
CA ILE A 226 20.73 -10.33 12.36
C ILE A 226 19.94 -10.85 11.16
N GLN A 227 18.64 -10.60 11.12
CA GLN A 227 17.77 -10.99 10.01
C GLN A 227 18.27 -10.39 8.69
N LEU A 228 18.48 -9.08 8.64
CA LEU A 228 18.96 -8.39 7.44
C LEU A 228 20.31 -8.97 6.97
N TYR A 229 21.23 -9.25 7.89
CA TYR A 229 22.50 -9.87 7.53
C TYR A 229 22.32 -11.28 6.96
N ASN A 230 21.43 -12.09 7.55
CA ASN A 230 21.15 -13.44 7.07
C ASN A 230 20.50 -13.43 5.68
N GLU A 231 19.57 -12.51 5.42
CA GLU A 231 18.98 -12.31 4.08
C GLU A 231 20.05 -12.00 3.05
N VAL A 232 20.92 -11.02 3.34
CA VAL A 232 22.04 -10.65 2.46
C VAL A 232 23.02 -11.82 2.28
N LYS A 233 23.27 -12.62 3.32
CA LYS A 233 24.12 -13.81 3.25
C LYS A 233 23.51 -14.92 2.39
N THR A 234 22.22 -15.15 2.51
CA THR A 234 21.48 -16.10 1.66
C THR A 234 21.56 -15.68 0.20
N GLN A 235 21.35 -14.38 -0.09
CA GLN A 235 21.49 -13.83 -1.43
C GLN A 235 22.93 -13.98 -1.97
N LEU A 236 23.95 -13.72 -1.14
CA LEU A 236 25.35 -13.90 -1.52
C LEU A 236 25.61 -15.35 -1.92
N ASN A 237 25.19 -16.31 -1.09
CA ASN A 237 25.39 -17.73 -1.35
C ASN A 237 24.67 -18.17 -2.63
N ALA A 238 23.44 -17.69 -2.87
CA ALA A 238 22.72 -17.99 -4.10
C ALA A 238 23.48 -17.48 -5.34
N ARG A 239 24.04 -16.27 -5.30
CA ARG A 239 24.83 -15.68 -6.39
C ARG A 239 26.15 -16.42 -6.64
N ILE A 240 26.83 -16.82 -5.56
CA ILE A 240 28.05 -17.65 -5.66
C ILE A 240 27.71 -19.00 -6.29
N ASN A 241 26.61 -19.63 -5.86
CA ASN A 241 26.15 -20.91 -6.41
C ASN A 241 25.70 -20.81 -7.87
N SER A 242 25.25 -19.63 -8.33
CA SER A 242 24.97 -19.36 -9.75
C SER A 242 26.22 -19.02 -10.57
N GLY A 243 27.42 -19.10 -9.99
CA GLY A 243 28.69 -18.91 -10.68
C GLY A 243 29.27 -17.49 -10.62
N GLU A 244 28.66 -16.57 -9.87
CA GLU A 244 29.27 -15.25 -9.67
C GLU A 244 30.48 -15.34 -8.72
N VAL A 245 31.62 -14.82 -9.16
CA VAL A 245 32.87 -14.81 -8.39
C VAL A 245 33.15 -13.43 -7.80
N ASN A 246 34.10 -13.38 -6.84
CA ASN A 246 34.59 -12.15 -6.22
C ASN A 246 33.49 -11.33 -5.51
N LEU A 247 32.46 -11.98 -4.96
CA LEU A 247 31.45 -11.31 -4.15
C LEU A 247 31.78 -11.37 -2.66
N ARG A 248 31.54 -10.28 -1.94
CA ARG A 248 31.63 -10.25 -0.48
C ARG A 248 30.58 -9.32 0.14
N ILE A 249 30.25 -9.54 1.40
CA ILE A 249 29.43 -8.60 2.17
C ILE A 249 30.33 -7.49 2.71
N ARG A 250 29.97 -6.25 2.44
CA ARG A 250 30.59 -5.05 3.02
C ARG A 250 29.50 -4.19 3.65
N TYR A 251 29.79 -3.63 4.82
CA TYR A 251 28.92 -2.64 5.44
C TYR A 251 29.18 -1.26 4.81
N LEU A 252 28.13 -0.67 4.21
CA LEU A 252 28.13 0.68 3.65
C LEU A 252 27.14 1.53 4.46
N HIS A 253 27.64 2.57 5.14
CA HIS A 253 26.86 3.38 6.07
C HIS A 253 26.09 2.55 7.12
N GLY A 254 26.72 1.49 7.64
CA GLY A 254 26.11 0.61 8.64
C GLY A 254 25.13 -0.44 8.07
N VAL A 255 24.91 -0.48 6.75
CA VAL A 255 24.00 -1.44 6.10
C VAL A 255 24.82 -2.51 5.36
N PRO A 256 24.58 -3.82 5.59
CA PRO A 256 25.27 -4.88 4.86
C PRO A 256 24.81 -4.91 3.40
N LYS A 257 25.76 -4.89 2.46
CA LYS A 257 25.51 -5.00 1.02
C LYS A 257 26.49 -5.96 0.36
N ILE A 258 26.05 -6.66 -0.68
CA ILE A 258 26.91 -7.49 -1.53
C ILE A 258 27.65 -6.57 -2.49
N VAL A 259 28.98 -6.62 -2.47
CA VAL A 259 29.85 -5.85 -3.37
C VAL A 259 30.78 -6.80 -4.13
N LYS A 260 31.14 -6.42 -5.36
CA LYS A 260 32.26 -7.07 -6.06
C LYS A 260 33.56 -6.60 -5.44
N SER A 261 34.44 -7.55 -5.15
CA SER A 261 35.81 -7.31 -4.75
C SER A 261 36.58 -6.98 -6.03
N GLU A 262 36.58 -5.72 -6.42
CA GLU A 262 37.55 -5.25 -7.41
C GLU A 262 38.96 -5.48 -6.84
N SER A 263 39.89 -5.91 -7.69
CA SER A 263 41.30 -6.04 -7.38
C SER A 263 41.78 -4.75 -6.74
N PHE A 264 42.08 -4.79 -5.46
CA PHE A 264 42.62 -3.66 -4.71
C PHE A 264 44.04 -3.41 -5.24
N SER A 265 44.20 -2.54 -6.23
CA SER A 265 45.48 -1.90 -6.50
C SER A 265 45.71 -0.89 -5.37
N PRO A 266 46.71 -1.07 -4.49
CA PRO A 266 47.02 -0.05 -3.51
C PRO A 266 47.55 1.15 -4.29
N SER A 267 46.75 2.20 -4.39
CA SER A 267 47.26 3.51 -4.79
C SER A 267 48.25 3.95 -3.72
N LEU A 268 49.54 3.91 -4.06
CA LEU A 268 50.59 4.66 -3.39
C LEU A 268 50.12 6.10 -3.22
N ASN A 269 50.10 6.57 -1.98
CA ASN A 269 50.38 7.93 -1.54
C ASN A 269 50.68 7.91 -0.04
#